data_AF-A0A972WSS0-F1
#
_entry.id   AF-A0A972WSS0-F1
#
_cell.length_a   1.000
_cell.length_b   1.000
_cell.length_c   1.000
_cell.angle_alpha   90.00
_cell.angle_beta   90.00
_cell.angle_gamma   90.00
#
_symmetry.space_group_name_H-M   'P 1'
#
loop_
_entity.id
_entity.type
_entity.pdbx_description
1 polymer ?
#
loop_
_entity_poly.entity_id
_entity_poly.type
_entity_poly.pdbx_seq_one_letter_code
_entity_poly.pdbx_strand_id
1 'polypeptide(L)'
;MTGPARARRAVLLGAAAFAMSAAASGALAPGAQASVDGIWGVANGEDVNCKGLVMVLRQGAYQKVMLDLGTTKGLRDSVFGTSRYTISGDRIEIEPSLSYGRPEPRQIFRWDPVSGTLRRAEPTPTLLFRRCPDRPLKLMER
;
A
#
# COMPACT_ATOMS: atom_id res chain seq x y z
N MET A 1 -52.27 24.16 -44.20
CA MET A 1 -51.79 25.43 -44.80
C MET A 1 -50.62 25.94 -43.98
N THR A 2 -49.49 26.18 -44.63
CA THR A 2 -48.13 26.32 -44.10
C THR A 2 -47.67 27.78 -44.11
N GLY A 3 -46.93 28.20 -43.07
CA GLY A 3 -45.96 29.31 -43.08
C GLY A 3 -46.30 30.54 -42.19
N PRO A 4 -45.31 31.41 -41.86
CA PRO A 4 -43.96 31.10 -41.41
C PRO A 4 -43.44 31.97 -40.22
N ALA A 5 -42.47 31.40 -39.49
CA ALA A 5 -41.21 31.96 -38.97
C ALA A 5 -41.02 33.40 -38.43
N ARG A 6 -40.16 33.44 -37.39
CA ARG A 6 -39.16 34.45 -36.97
C ARG A 6 -39.51 35.48 -35.87
N ALA A 7 -39.14 35.07 -34.65
CA ALA A 7 -38.18 35.71 -33.75
C ALA A 7 -37.84 37.21 -33.92
N ARG A 8 -37.92 37.97 -32.82
CA ARG A 8 -36.74 38.44 -32.06
C ARG A 8 -37.12 39.33 -30.85
N ARG A 9 -36.50 38.99 -29.71
CA ARG A 9 -35.91 39.85 -28.66
C ARG A 9 -36.72 41.04 -28.12
N ALA A 10 -36.96 41.03 -26.81
CA ALA A 10 -36.14 41.77 -25.83
C ALA A 10 -36.95 42.03 -24.56
N VAL A 11 -36.57 41.41 -23.44
CA VAL A 11 -36.86 41.91 -22.09
C VAL A 11 -35.60 41.58 -21.28
N LEU A 12 -34.67 42.53 -21.21
CA LEU A 12 -34.49 43.48 -20.11
C LEU A 12 -34.07 42.80 -18.80
N LEU A 13 -32.81 43.12 -18.45
CA LEU A 13 -32.11 42.81 -17.22
C LEU A 13 -32.98 43.05 -15.98
N GLY A 14 -33.12 42.02 -15.16
CA GLY A 14 -33.58 42.12 -13.78
C GLY A 14 -32.53 41.49 -12.88
N ALA A 15 -31.73 42.33 -12.22
CA ALA A 15 -30.84 41.92 -11.15
C ALA A 15 -31.66 41.41 -9.96
N ALA A 16 -31.39 40.21 -9.46
CA ALA A 16 -31.82 39.81 -8.14
C ALA A 16 -30.99 38.63 -7.59
N ALA A 17 -30.47 38.87 -6.39
CA ALA A 17 -30.24 37.91 -5.31
C ALA A 17 -29.14 36.85 -5.49
N PHE A 18 -27.96 37.25 -5.04
CA PHE A 18 -27.01 36.43 -4.28
C PHE A 18 -27.74 35.48 -3.31
N ALA A 19 -27.64 34.17 -3.54
CA ALA A 19 -27.82 33.14 -2.53
C ALA A 19 -26.99 31.91 -2.93
N MET A 20 -25.68 32.08 -2.85
CA MET A 20 -24.73 30.99 -3.01
C MET A 20 -24.78 30.17 -1.72
N SER A 21 -25.69 29.20 -1.65
CA SER A 21 -25.71 28.20 -0.58
C SER A 21 -24.39 27.44 -0.64
N ALA A 22 -23.46 27.82 0.24
CA ALA A 22 -22.27 27.04 0.52
C ALA A 22 -22.72 25.71 1.13
N ALA A 23 -22.87 24.70 0.27
CA ALA A 23 -22.85 23.31 0.71
C ALA A 23 -21.47 23.11 1.33
N ALA A 24 -21.40 23.23 2.65
CA ALA A 24 -20.30 22.70 3.44
C ALA A 24 -20.42 21.18 3.39
N SER A 25 -20.14 20.62 2.21
CA SER A 25 -19.63 19.27 2.08
C SER A 25 -18.30 19.29 2.80
N GLY A 26 -18.36 19.01 4.11
CA GLY A 26 -17.21 18.52 4.85
C GLY A 26 -16.79 17.23 4.17
N ALA A 27 -16.03 17.36 3.08
CA ALA A 27 -15.16 16.33 2.59
C ALA A 27 -14.18 16.11 3.74
N LEU A 28 -14.53 15.20 4.64
CA LEU A 28 -13.53 14.39 5.31
C LEU A 28 -12.63 13.94 4.18
N ALA A 29 -11.43 14.55 4.10
CA ALA A 29 -10.38 14.03 3.25
C ALA A 29 -10.39 12.52 3.50
N PRO A 30 -10.47 11.66 2.45
CA PRO A 30 -10.35 10.24 2.66
C PRO A 30 -9.04 10.07 3.41
N GLY A 31 -9.13 9.74 4.71
CA GLY A 31 -7.98 9.49 5.54
C GLY A 31 -7.18 8.47 4.74
N ALA A 32 -5.98 8.87 4.30
CA ALA A 32 -5.19 8.08 3.38
C ALA A 32 -5.19 6.66 3.91
N GLN A 33 -5.93 5.77 3.25
CA GLN A 33 -6.08 4.39 3.71
C GLN A 33 -4.65 3.88 3.75
N ALA A 34 -4.14 3.61 4.95
CA ALA A 34 -2.77 3.17 5.11
C ALA A 34 -2.65 1.87 4.31
N SER A 35 -2.00 1.96 3.14
CA SER A 35 -1.82 0.80 2.28
C SER A 35 -1.01 -0.24 3.04
N VAL A 36 -1.17 -1.52 2.74
CA VAL A 36 -0.25 -2.54 3.25
C VAL A 36 1.09 -2.52 2.47
N ASP A 37 1.09 -1.94 1.26
CA ASP A 37 2.25 -1.95 0.40
C ASP A 37 3.42 -1.19 1.05
N GLY A 38 4.58 -1.84 1.08
CA GLY A 38 5.79 -1.29 1.67
C GLY A 38 6.79 -2.36 2.09
N ILE A 39 7.83 -1.88 2.78
CA ILE A 39 8.89 -2.68 3.35
C ILE A 39 8.60 -2.87 4.84
N TRP A 40 8.67 -4.11 5.30
CA TRP A 40 8.27 -4.58 6.61
C TRP A 40 9.44 -5.27 7.30
N GLY A 41 9.93 -4.65 8.38
CA GLY A 41 10.98 -5.20 9.23
C GLY A 41 10.39 -5.88 10.46
N VAL A 42 11.06 -6.90 10.97
CA VAL A 42 10.69 -7.53 12.26
C VAL A 42 10.96 -6.53 13.39
N ALA A 43 9.97 -6.31 14.25
CA ALA A 43 10.08 -5.48 15.43
C ALA A 43 10.63 -6.28 16.62
N ASN A 44 11.56 -5.70 17.37
CA ASN A 44 12.15 -6.23 18.59
C ASN A 44 11.99 -5.19 19.70
N GLY A 45 10.82 -5.16 20.34
CA GLY A 45 10.46 -4.08 21.26
C GLY A 45 10.23 -2.77 20.50
N GLU A 46 10.96 -1.71 20.86
CA GLU A 46 10.88 -0.40 20.20
C GLU A 46 11.63 -0.36 18.86
N ASP A 47 12.63 -1.23 18.69
CA ASP A 47 13.47 -1.30 17.49
C ASP A 47 12.81 -2.08 16.34
N VAL A 48 13.14 -1.69 15.11
CA VAL A 48 12.69 -2.39 13.89
C VAL A 48 13.91 -2.76 13.05
N ASN A 49 14.04 -4.05 12.71
CA ASN A 49 15.12 -4.51 11.84
C ASN A 49 14.80 -4.19 10.36
N CYS A 50 15.29 -3.04 9.90
CA CYS A 50 15.15 -2.57 8.52
C CYS A 50 16.41 -2.76 7.66
N LYS A 51 17.48 -3.37 8.20
CA LYS A 51 18.76 -3.57 7.50
C LYS A 51 19.04 -5.03 7.16
N GLY A 52 18.30 -5.96 7.76
CA GLY A 52 18.45 -7.39 7.52
C GLY A 52 17.46 -7.92 6.49
N LEU A 53 16.91 -9.09 6.80
CA LEU A 53 15.88 -9.75 6.01
C LEU A 53 14.53 -9.09 6.29
N VAL A 54 13.96 -8.47 5.27
CA VAL A 54 12.67 -7.77 5.32
C VAL A 54 11.65 -8.48 4.43
N MET A 55 10.39 -8.23 4.73
CA MET A 55 9.27 -8.55 3.86
C MET A 55 8.92 -7.33 3.01
N VAL A 56 8.72 -7.52 1.72
CA VAL A 56 8.26 -6.47 0.81
C VAL A 56 6.93 -6.90 0.23
N LEU A 57 5.91 -6.07 0.41
CA LEU A 57 4.58 -6.25 -0.14
C LEU A 57 4.34 -5.13 -1.15
N ARG A 58 4.08 -5.47 -2.41
CA ARG A 58 3.71 -4.48 -3.44
C ARG A 58 2.73 -5.08 -4.42
N GLN A 59 1.57 -4.48 -4.60
CA GLN A 59 0.63 -4.82 -5.68
C GLN A 59 0.31 -6.33 -5.76
N GLY A 60 0.08 -6.98 -4.61
CA GLY A 60 -0.19 -8.42 -4.52
C GLY A 60 1.05 -9.34 -4.65
N ALA A 61 2.25 -8.78 -4.84
CA ALA A 61 3.50 -9.53 -4.82
C ALA A 61 4.16 -9.47 -3.43
N TYR A 62 4.60 -10.63 -2.95
CA TYR A 62 5.43 -10.77 -1.75
C TYR A 62 6.86 -11.10 -2.17
N GLN A 63 7.83 -10.40 -1.57
CA GLN A 63 9.24 -10.71 -1.70
C GLN A 63 9.90 -10.72 -0.33
N LYS A 64 10.71 -11.75 -0.09
CA LYS A 64 11.61 -11.83 1.05
C LYS A 64 12.97 -11.33 0.60
N VAL A 65 13.40 -10.19 1.11
CA VAL A 65 14.54 -9.44 0.57
C VAL A 65 15.54 -9.20 1.68
N MET A 66 16.82 -9.44 1.44
CA MET A 66 17.88 -8.89 2.30
C MET A 66 18.34 -7.60 1.67
N LEU A 67 18.25 -6.53 2.44
CA LEU A 67 18.62 -5.20 1.98
C LEU A 67 20.12 -4.96 2.14
N ASP A 68 20.67 -4.15 1.26
CA ASP A 68 22.00 -3.54 1.43
C ASP A 68 23.14 -4.54 1.68
N LEU A 69 23.14 -5.66 0.94
CA LEU A 69 24.28 -6.58 0.90
C LEU A 69 25.48 -5.92 0.21
N GLY A 70 26.64 -6.01 0.85
CA GLY A 70 27.90 -5.52 0.29
C GLY A 70 28.34 -6.33 -0.93
N THR A 71 28.59 -5.64 -2.05
CA THR A 71 29.17 -6.22 -3.26
C THR A 71 30.35 -5.38 -3.74
N THR A 72 31.12 -5.90 -4.70
CA THR A 72 32.19 -5.13 -5.37
C THR A 72 31.67 -3.91 -6.13
N LYS A 73 30.36 -3.85 -6.43
CA LYS A 73 29.66 -2.72 -7.08
C LYS A 73 28.88 -1.85 -6.07
N GLY A 74 29.16 -1.97 -4.76
CA GLY A 74 28.47 -1.28 -3.67
C GLY A 74 27.30 -2.10 -3.09
N LEU A 75 26.43 -1.44 -2.32
CA LEU A 75 25.29 -2.10 -1.67
C LEU A 75 24.21 -2.50 -2.70
N ARG A 76 23.70 -3.72 -2.58
CA ARG A 76 22.62 -4.28 -3.42
C ARG A 76 21.63 -5.10 -2.59
N ASP A 77 20.40 -5.17 -3.05
CA ASP A 77 19.35 -5.98 -2.44
C ASP A 77 19.29 -7.35 -3.11
N SER A 78 19.08 -8.40 -2.32
CA SER A 78 18.92 -9.76 -2.84
C SER A 78 17.57 -10.34 -2.44
N VAL A 79 16.87 -10.89 -3.43
CA VAL A 79 15.58 -11.55 -3.26
C VAL A 79 15.81 -13.03 -2.99
N PHE A 80 15.40 -13.48 -1.83
CA PHE A 80 15.60 -14.86 -1.37
C PHE A 80 14.36 -15.72 -1.48
N GLY A 81 13.18 -15.10 -1.58
CA GLY A 81 11.93 -15.79 -1.84
C GLY A 81 10.92 -14.83 -2.46
N THR A 82 10.03 -15.39 -3.26
CA THR A 82 8.94 -14.66 -3.92
C THR A 82 7.65 -15.46 -3.81
N SER A 83 6.54 -14.77 -3.61
CA SER A 83 5.20 -15.36 -3.60
C SER A 83 4.16 -14.31 -3.99
N ARG A 84 2.89 -14.67 -3.89
CA ARG A 84 1.78 -13.73 -3.92
C ARG A 84 1.17 -13.58 -2.54
N TYR A 85 0.54 -12.43 -2.32
CA TYR A 85 -0.29 -12.23 -1.15
C TYR A 85 -1.68 -11.73 -1.56
N THR A 86 -2.67 -12.05 -0.74
CA THR A 86 -4.05 -11.57 -0.87
C THR A 86 -4.46 -10.87 0.42
N ILE A 87 -5.44 -9.96 0.33
CA ILE A 87 -5.98 -9.22 1.46
C ILE A 87 -7.48 -9.53 1.57
N SER A 88 -7.94 -9.86 2.77
CA SER A 88 -9.36 -10.03 3.09
C SER A 88 -9.64 -9.36 4.44
N GLY A 89 -10.18 -8.15 4.41
CA GLY A 89 -10.34 -7.32 5.60
C GLY A 89 -8.99 -6.98 6.24
N ASP A 90 -8.82 -7.34 7.51
CA ASP A 90 -7.56 -7.19 8.26
C ASP A 90 -6.59 -8.37 8.04
N ARG A 91 -6.99 -9.41 7.31
CA ARG A 91 -6.19 -10.60 7.08
C ARG A 91 -5.37 -10.45 5.81
N ILE A 92 -4.08 -10.72 5.90
CA ILE A 92 -3.19 -10.91 4.75
C ILE A 92 -2.72 -12.35 4.72
N GLU A 93 -2.87 -13.00 3.58
CA GLU A 93 -2.41 -14.36 3.37
C GLU A 93 -1.36 -14.37 2.28
N ILE A 94 -0.17 -14.87 2.63
CA ILE A 94 0.95 -15.08 1.72
C ILE A 94 0.98 -16.55 1.34
N GLU A 95 0.92 -16.81 0.04
CA GLU A 95 0.96 -18.17 -0.50
C GLU A 95 2.29 -18.87 -0.14
N PRO A 96 2.31 -20.21 -0.07
CA PRO A 96 3.54 -20.97 0.11
C PRO A 96 4.61 -20.55 -0.91
N SER A 97 5.87 -20.55 -0.49
CA SER A 97 6.97 -20.06 -1.32
C SER A 97 8.24 -20.88 -1.15
N LEU A 98 9.18 -20.68 -2.06
CA LEU A 98 10.55 -21.17 -1.90
C LEU A 98 11.43 -20.00 -1.47
N SER A 99 12.13 -20.20 -0.36
CA SER A 99 13.02 -19.22 0.24
C SER A 99 14.38 -19.88 0.47
N TYR A 100 15.44 -19.38 -0.15
CA TYR A 100 16.76 -20.04 -0.16
C TYR A 100 16.70 -21.52 -0.62
N GLY A 101 15.81 -21.84 -1.56
CA GLY A 101 15.59 -23.21 -2.01
C GLY A 101 14.87 -24.12 -1.00
N ARG A 102 14.42 -23.58 0.14
CA ARG A 102 13.66 -24.31 1.16
C ARG A 102 12.17 -23.93 1.07
N PRO A 103 11.25 -24.91 1.11
CA PRO A 103 9.82 -24.63 1.21
C PRO A 103 9.49 -23.85 2.49
N GLU A 104 8.79 -22.73 2.33
CA GLU A 104 8.11 -22.02 3.41
C GLU A 104 6.60 -22.26 3.27
N PRO A 105 5.90 -22.62 4.36
CA PRO A 105 4.46 -22.82 4.33
C PRO A 105 3.74 -21.48 4.07
N ARG A 106 2.42 -21.55 3.84
CA ARG A 106 1.59 -20.33 3.82
C ARG A 106 1.79 -19.54 5.10
N GLN A 107 1.71 -18.22 4.99
CA GLN A 107 1.81 -17.33 6.15
C GLN A 107 0.57 -16.46 6.24
N ILE A 108 0.06 -16.28 7.46
CA ILE A 108 -1.14 -15.48 7.72
C ILE A 108 -0.75 -14.35 8.66
N PHE A 109 -1.13 -13.13 8.29
CA PHE A 109 -0.89 -11.92 9.06
C PHE A 109 -2.20 -11.21 9.38
N ARG A 110 -2.20 -10.47 10.49
CA ARG A 110 -3.23 -9.48 10.84
C ARG A 110 -2.64 -8.09 10.68
N TRP A 111 -3.31 -7.27 9.88
CA TRP A 111 -3.00 -5.89 9.58
C TRP A 111 -3.77 -4.97 10.49
N ASP A 112 -3.06 -4.10 11.20
CA ASP A 112 -3.66 -2.98 11.89
C ASP A 112 -3.24 -1.68 11.19
N PRO A 113 -4.15 -1.06 10.40
CA PRO A 113 -3.84 0.17 9.68
C PRO A 113 -3.67 1.38 10.60
N VAL A 114 -4.17 1.33 11.84
CA VAL A 114 -4.08 2.43 12.81
C VAL A 114 -2.70 2.46 13.45
N SER A 115 -2.22 1.31 13.92
CA SER A 115 -0.87 1.20 14.48
C SER A 115 0.22 1.04 13.41
N GLY A 116 -0.17 0.74 12.16
CA GLY A 116 0.75 0.51 11.05
C GLY A 116 1.59 -0.76 11.26
N THR A 117 0.98 -1.82 11.78
CA THR A 117 1.67 -3.06 12.15
C THR A 117 1.11 -4.30 11.46
N LEU A 118 1.98 -5.27 11.21
CA LEU A 118 1.62 -6.61 10.75
C LEU A 118 2.00 -7.62 11.81
N ARG A 119 1.04 -8.39 12.31
CA ARG A 119 1.29 -9.49 13.25
C ARG A 119 1.13 -10.82 12.54
N ARG A 120 2.20 -11.62 12.46
CA ARG A 120 2.12 -12.97 11.91
C ARG A 120 1.35 -13.89 12.86
N ALA A 121 0.19 -14.36 12.44
CA ALA A 121 -0.63 -15.32 13.16
C ALA A 121 -0.15 -16.76 12.90
N GLU A 122 0.22 -17.07 11.65
CA GLU A 122 0.72 -18.40 11.25
C GLU A 122 1.88 -18.28 10.25
N PRO A 123 2.88 -19.17 10.29
CA PRO A 123 3.14 -20.15 11.34
C PRO A 123 3.71 -19.50 12.63
N THR A 124 3.75 -20.27 13.72
CA THR A 124 4.42 -19.87 14.96
C THR A 124 5.95 -19.86 14.78
N PRO A 125 6.69 -19.00 15.53
CA PRO A 125 6.20 -18.04 16.52
C PRO A 125 5.53 -16.82 15.87
N THR A 126 4.67 -16.16 16.64
CA THR A 126 4.11 -14.86 16.30
C THR A 126 5.22 -13.82 16.25
N LEU A 127 5.32 -13.12 15.13
CA LEU A 127 6.24 -12.00 14.96
C LEU A 127 5.44 -10.72 14.70
N LEU A 128 5.91 -9.62 15.26
CA LEU A 128 5.41 -8.29 14.95
C LEU A 128 6.32 -7.66 13.90
N PHE A 129 5.72 -7.03 12.91
CA PHE A 129 6.41 -6.28 11.87
C PHE A 129 5.91 -4.85 11.86
N ARG A 130 6.83 -3.94 11.61
CA ARG A 130 6.57 -2.50 11.48
C ARG A 130 7.17 -1.99 10.17
N ARG A 131 6.66 -0.85 9.70
CA ARG A 131 7.17 -0.24 8.47
C ARG A 131 8.63 0.15 8.61
N CYS A 132 9.39 -0.18 7.59
CA CYS A 132 10.67 0.42 7.30
C CYS A 132 10.49 1.61 6.35
N PRO A 133 11.51 2.49 6.24
CA PRO A 133 11.52 3.54 5.22
C PRO A 133 11.30 2.94 3.84
N ASP A 134 10.31 3.45 3.10
CA ASP A 134 10.04 2.93 1.77
C ASP A 134 11.12 3.39 0.80
N ARG A 135 11.61 2.47 -0.04
CA ARG A 135 12.58 2.78 -1.09
C ARG A 135 12.48 1.83 -2.28
N PRO A 136 12.88 2.25 -3.48
CA PRO A 136 13.11 1.33 -4.58
C PRO A 136 14.13 0.25 -4.19
N LEU A 137 13.89 -0.98 -4.64
CA LEU A 137 14.83 -2.08 -4.47
C LEU A 137 15.96 -1.96 -5.51
N LYS A 138 17.21 -2.03 -5.05
CA LYS A 138 18.42 -2.04 -5.87
C LYS A 138 18.89 -3.47 -6.06
N LEU A 139 18.14 -4.23 -6.85
CA LEU A 139 18.35 -5.67 -6.99
C LEU A 139 19.76 -5.99 -7.54
N MET A 140 20.34 -7.09 -7.04
CA MET A 140 21.51 -7.70 -7.67
C MET A 140 21.14 -8.15 -9.09
N GLU A 141 21.96 -7.76 -10.06
CA GLU A 141 21.93 -8.35 -11.41
C GLU A 141 22.28 -9.83 -11.27
N ARG A 142 21.42 -10.70 -11.82
CA ARG A 142 21.67 -12.15 -11.86
C ARG A 142 22.51 -12.51 -13.07
#